data_AF-A0A0Q6T7Y6-F1
#
_entry.id   AF-A0A0Q6T7Y6-F1
#
_cell.length_a   1.000
_cell.length_b   1.000
_cell.length_c   1.000
_cell.angle_alpha   90.00
_cell.angle_beta   90.00
_cell.angle_gamma   90.00
#
_symmetry.space_group_name_H-M   'P 1'
#
loop_
_entity.id
_entity.type
_entity.pdbx_description
1 polymer ?
#
loop_
_entity_poly.entity_id
_entity_poly.type
_entity_poly.pdbx_seq_one_letter_code
_entity_poly.pdbx_strand_id
1 'polypeptide(L)'
;MDVTPCVEFTLRMAKDALEHDLLHEAQYLADYDAVHRSINDRFDLRGSDLATLIVSAFEQNGALSSNRRKQYTHRVQPEAMDAIEAEVKKRIEARGDTSETRAG
;
A
#
# COMPACT_ATOMS: atom_id res chain seq x y z
N MET A 1 -44.40 -7.69 10.72
CA MET A 1 -43.39 -6.72 10.25
C MET A 1 -42.64 -7.39 9.12
N ASP A 2 -42.72 -6.84 7.91
CA ASP A 2 -41.97 -7.37 6.77
C ASP A 2 -40.52 -6.87 6.87
N VAL A 3 -39.61 -7.80 7.17
CA VAL A 3 -38.18 -7.52 7.38
C VAL A 3 -37.36 -7.59 6.08
N THR A 4 -38.01 -7.93 4.96
CA THR A 4 -37.39 -8.04 3.62
C THR A 4 -36.61 -6.79 3.21
N PRO A 5 -37.11 -5.55 3.41
CA PRO A 5 -36.35 -4.34 3.04
C PRO A 5 -35.06 -4.15 3.84
N CYS A 6 -35.03 -4.59 5.10
CA CYS A 6 -33.85 -4.49 5.96
C CYS A 6 -32.77 -5.51 5.54
N VAL A 7 -33.19 -6.72 5.20
CA VAL A 7 -32.28 -7.80 4.75
C VAL A 7 -31.69 -7.48 3.37
N GLU A 8 -32.48 -6.91 2.46
CA GLU A 8 -31.98 -6.48 1.14
C GLU A 8 -30.97 -5.34 1.25
N PHE A 9 -31.22 -4.38 2.15
CA PHE A 9 -30.30 -3.28 2.41
C PHE A 9 -28.96 -3.77 2.98
N THR A 10 -28.98 -4.63 4.01
CA THR A 10 -27.76 -5.15 4.62
C THR A 10 -27.00 -6.07 3.66
N LEU A 11 -27.69 -6.85 2.83
CA LEU A 11 -27.06 -7.67 1.80
C LEU A 11 -26.35 -6.82 0.75
N ARG A 12 -26.94 -5.69 0.34
CA ARG A 12 -26.29 -4.76 -0.59
C ARG A 12 -25.05 -4.13 0.04
N MET A 13 -25.16 -3.63 1.27
CA MET A 13 -24.01 -3.04 1.96
C MET A 13 -22.89 -4.06 2.23
N ALA A 14 -23.22 -5.30 2.54
CA ALA A 14 -22.23 -6.36 2.69
C ALA A 14 -21.49 -6.68 1.39
N LYS A 15 -22.21 -6.65 0.25
CA LYS A 15 -21.59 -6.83 -1.08
C LYS A 15 -20.71 -5.63 -1.43
N ASP A 16 -21.21 -4.42 -1.25
CA ASP A 16 -20.47 -3.20 -1.57
C ASP A 16 -19.20 -3.06 -0.71
N ALA A 17 -19.30 -3.35 0.59
CA ALA A 17 -18.14 -3.38 1.49
C ALA A 17 -17.13 -4.44 1.08
N LEU A 18 -17.58 -5.67 0.77
CA LEU A 18 -16.71 -6.74 0.33
C LEU A 18 -16.00 -6.41 -0.98
N GLU A 19 -16.71 -5.88 -1.97
CA GLU A 19 -16.11 -5.52 -3.27
C GLU A 19 -15.12 -4.38 -3.11
N HIS A 20 -15.45 -3.34 -2.35
CA HIS A 20 -14.57 -2.20 -2.14
C HIS A 20 -13.30 -2.60 -1.36
N ASP A 21 -13.46 -3.31 -0.24
CA ASP A 21 -12.35 -3.71 0.61
C ASP A 21 -11.44 -4.70 -0.11
N LEU A 22 -11.99 -5.68 -0.83
CA LEU A 22 -11.21 -6.67 -1.58
C LEU A 22 -10.46 -6.05 -2.75
N LEU A 23 -11.07 -5.11 -3.49
CA LEU A 23 -10.39 -4.40 -4.57
C LEU A 23 -9.24 -3.55 -4.02
N HIS A 24 -9.46 -2.88 -2.89
CA HIS A 24 -8.43 -2.08 -2.23
C HIS A 24 -7.26 -2.96 -1.74
N GLU A 25 -7.56 -4.10 -1.10
CA GLU A 25 -6.55 -5.07 -0.66
C GLU A 25 -5.78 -5.69 -1.84
N ALA A 26 -6.47 -6.09 -2.91
CA ALA A 26 -5.83 -6.64 -4.11
C ALA A 26 -4.89 -5.62 -4.76
N GLN A 27 -5.31 -4.36 -4.85
CA GLN A 27 -4.47 -3.28 -5.36
C GLN A 27 -3.28 -3.01 -4.44
N TYR A 28 -3.47 -3.09 -3.11
CA TYR A 28 -2.38 -3.02 -2.15
C TYR A 28 -1.33 -4.10 -2.36
N LEU A 29 -1.75 -5.37 -2.50
CA LEU A 29 -0.84 -6.48 -2.77
C LEU A 29 -0.08 -6.30 -4.09
N ALA A 30 -0.76 -5.85 -5.14
CA ALA A 30 -0.12 -5.61 -6.44
C ALA A 30 0.97 -4.54 -6.36
N ASP A 31 0.71 -3.44 -5.64
CA ASP A 31 1.68 -2.36 -5.49
C ASP A 31 2.82 -2.72 -4.53
N TYR A 32 2.52 -3.43 -3.45
CA TYR A 32 3.53 -4.00 -2.56
C TYR A 32 4.51 -4.88 -3.33
N ASP A 33 3.98 -5.83 -4.10
CA ASP A 33 4.78 -6.76 -4.91
C ASP A 33 5.65 -6.03 -5.93
N ALA A 34 5.12 -4.96 -6.53
CA ALA A 34 5.84 -4.19 -7.52
C ALA A 34 6.97 -3.35 -6.90
N VAL A 35 6.74 -2.74 -5.72
CA VAL A 35 7.79 -2.07 -4.94
C VAL A 35 8.85 -3.09 -4.53
N HIS A 36 8.43 -4.23 -3.99
CA HIS A 36 9.34 -5.28 -3.53
C HIS A 36 10.27 -5.74 -4.65
N ARG A 37 9.73 -6.08 -5.83
CA ARG A 37 10.55 -6.46 -7.01
C ARG A 37 11.49 -5.32 -7.42
N SER A 38 10.96 -4.11 -7.59
CA SER A 38 11.74 -2.94 -8.03
C SER A 38 12.93 -2.63 -7.12
N ILE A 39 12.79 -2.81 -5.80
CA ILE A 39 13.87 -2.56 -4.84
C ILE A 39 14.83 -3.75 -4.78
N ASN A 40 14.31 -4.97 -4.75
CA ASN A 40 15.13 -6.17 -4.67
C ASN A 40 16.04 -6.36 -5.91
N ASP A 41 15.63 -5.87 -7.08
CA ASP A 41 16.45 -5.88 -8.29
C ASP A 41 17.63 -4.88 -8.23
N ARG A 42 17.55 -3.85 -7.36
CA ARG A 42 18.55 -2.77 -7.24
C ARG A 42 19.41 -2.89 -5.99
N PHE A 43 18.89 -3.50 -4.93
CA PHE A 43 19.54 -3.55 -3.62
C PHE A 43 19.43 -4.95 -3.03
N ASP A 44 20.55 -5.51 -2.60
CA ASP A 44 20.60 -6.77 -1.86
C ASP A 44 20.23 -6.53 -0.39
N LEU A 45 18.93 -6.53 -0.10
CA LEU A 45 18.38 -6.34 1.23
C LEU A 45 17.86 -7.66 1.79
N ARG A 46 17.90 -7.79 3.12
CA ARG A 46 17.17 -8.89 3.77
C ARG A 46 15.67 -8.71 3.51
N GLY A 47 15.02 -9.74 2.97
CA GLY A 47 13.60 -9.69 2.65
C GLY A 47 12.70 -9.26 3.82
N SER A 48 13.04 -9.66 5.06
CA SER A 48 12.32 -9.21 6.26
C SER A 48 12.42 -7.71 6.51
N ASP A 49 13.60 -7.12 6.26
CA ASP A 49 13.84 -5.70 6.47
C ASP A 49 13.15 -4.89 5.37
N LEU A 50 13.27 -5.33 4.12
CA LEU A 50 12.58 -4.75 2.98
C LEU A 50 11.06 -4.77 3.18
N ALA A 51 10.48 -5.92 3.51
CA ALA A 51 9.05 -6.06 3.77
C ALA A 51 8.56 -5.07 4.84
N THR A 52 9.28 -4.98 5.96
CA THR A 52 8.93 -4.07 7.05
C THR A 52 8.98 -2.60 6.61
N LEU A 53 10.00 -2.22 5.84
CA LEU A 53 10.16 -0.84 5.36
C LEU A 53 9.09 -0.46 4.32
N ILE A 54 8.74 -1.36 3.40
CA ILE A 54 7.67 -1.13 2.43
C ILE A 54 6.34 -0.89 3.14
N VAL A 55 5.96 -1.79 4.07
CA VAL A 55 4.72 -1.64 4.85
C VAL A 55 4.73 -0.31 5.61
N SER A 56 5.84 -0.01 6.30
CA SER A 56 5.97 1.24 7.07
C SER A 56 5.84 2.49 6.20
N ALA A 57 6.33 2.45 4.96
CA ALA A 57 6.21 3.54 4.01
C ALA A 57 4.77 3.70 3.51
N PHE A 58 4.06 2.62 3.21
CA PHE A 58 2.63 2.71 2.85
C PHE A 58 1.77 3.26 3.99
N GLU A 59 2.02 2.85 5.23
CA GLU A 59 1.32 3.37 6.43
C GLU A 59 1.54 4.88 6.64
N GLN A 60 2.64 5.42 6.14
CA GLN A 60 3.04 6.82 6.30
C GLN A 60 3.04 7.59 4.97
N ASN A 61 2.12 7.24 4.06
CA ASN A 61 1.91 7.95 2.79
C ASN A 61 3.18 8.12 1.94
N GLY A 62 4.01 7.08 1.89
CA GLY A 62 5.25 7.05 1.11
C GLY A 62 6.50 7.52 1.85
N ALA A 63 6.43 7.74 3.17
CA ALA A 63 7.56 8.18 3.97
C ALA A 63 7.94 7.18 5.07
N LEU A 64 9.22 7.12 5.43
CA LEU A 64 9.72 6.44 6.61
C LEU A 64 9.97 7.47 7.71
N SER A 65 9.35 7.30 8.87
CA SER A 65 9.64 8.14 10.03
C SER A 65 11.13 8.17 10.35
N SER A 66 11.58 9.29 10.93
CA SER A 66 12.98 9.46 11.35
C SER A 66 13.45 8.35 12.31
N ASN A 67 12.56 7.87 13.17
CA ASN A 67 12.87 6.75 14.07
C ASN A 67 13.02 5.43 13.31
N ARG A 68 12.14 5.17 12.33
CA ARG A 68 12.24 3.99 11.46
C ARG A 68 13.55 4.01 10.68
N ARG A 69 13.93 5.12 10.06
CA ARG A 69 15.23 5.25 9.37
C ARG A 69 16.41 4.89 10.27
N LYS A 70 16.47 5.51 11.46
CA LYS A 70 17.55 5.26 12.44
C LYS A 70 17.65 3.80 12.84
N GLN A 71 16.51 3.12 13.02
CA GLN A 71 16.48 1.70 13.38
C GLN A 71 17.15 0.81 12.33
N TYR A 72 17.08 1.19 11.05
CA TYR A 72 17.59 0.38 9.93
C TYR A 72 18.92 0.85 9.35
N THR A 73 19.49 1.98 9.79
CA THR A 73 20.76 2.54 9.28
C THR A 73 21.94 1.56 9.31
N HIS A 74 21.98 0.63 10.28
CA HIS A 74 23.05 -0.38 10.36
C HIS A 74 22.85 -1.59 9.45
N ARG A 75 21.68 -1.73 8.81
CA ARG A 75 21.27 -2.92 8.04
C ARG A 75 20.88 -2.59 6.60
N VAL A 76 20.44 -1.36 6.36
CA VAL A 76 19.92 -0.89 5.08
C VAL A 76 20.63 0.42 4.75
N GLN A 77 21.14 0.52 3.53
CA GLN A 77 21.82 1.72 3.04
C GLN A 77 20.82 2.89 2.93
N PRO A 78 21.20 4.13 3.26
CA PRO A 78 20.32 5.30 3.15
C PRO A 78 19.67 5.42 1.76
N GLU A 79 20.43 5.16 0.70
CA GLU A 79 19.99 5.22 -0.70
C GLU A 79 18.89 4.19 -0.99
N ALA A 80 18.93 3.03 -0.33
CA ALA A 80 17.89 2.02 -0.44
C ALA A 80 16.61 2.45 0.27
N MET A 81 16.71 3.12 1.42
CA MET A 81 15.55 3.69 2.12
C MET A 81 14.91 4.81 1.29
N ASP A 82 15.72 5.69 0.69
CA ASP A 82 15.25 6.75 -0.20
C ASP A 82 14.55 6.17 -1.43
N ALA A 83 15.12 5.10 -2.01
CA ALA A 83 14.52 4.41 -3.15
C ALA A 83 13.17 3.75 -2.81
N ILE A 84 13.04 3.16 -1.60
CA ILE A 84 11.77 2.59 -1.12
C ILE A 84 10.69 3.67 -1.05
N GLU A 85 10.98 4.81 -0.40
CA GLU A 85 10.04 5.93 -0.30
C GLU A 85 9.61 6.45 -1.66
N ALA A 86 10.57 6.67 -2.57
CA ALA A 86 10.29 7.18 -3.90
C ALA A 86 9.37 6.22 -4.69
N GLU A 87 9.64 4.91 -4.66
CA GLU A 87 8.80 3.93 -5.36
C GLU A 87 7.41 3.83 -4.73
N VAL A 88 7.29 3.82 -3.40
CA VAL A 88 5.98 3.78 -2.71
C VAL A 88 5.18 5.04 -3.01
N LYS A 89 5.80 6.22 -2.93
CA LYS A 89 5.15 7.51 -3.23
C LYS A 89 4.62 7.54 -4.66
N LYS A 90 5.42 7.08 -5.64
CA LYS A 90 4.98 6.94 -7.03
C LYS A 90 3.74 6.06 -7.18
N ARG A 91 3.62 4.97 -6.41
CA ARG A 91 2.43 4.09 -6.43
C ARG A 91 1.20 4.78 -5.85
N ILE A 92 1.38 5.49 -4.74
CA ILE A 92 0.29 6.24 -4.09
C ILE A 92 -0.21 7.35 -5.03
N GLU A 93 0.70 8.10 -5.67
CA GLU A 93 0.36 9.14 -6.65
C GLU A 93 -0.39 8.56 -7.85
N ALA A 94 0.09 7.43 -8.40
CA ALA A 94 -0.59 6.75 -9.51
C ALA A 94 -2.03 6.31 -9.18
N ARG A 95 -2.32 5.98 -7.92
CA ARG A 95 -3.69 5.69 -7.46
C ARG A 95 -4.56 6.95 -7.40
N GLY A 96 -3.99 8.06 -6.92
CA GLY A 96 -4.67 9.36 -6.85
C GLY A 96 -5.13 9.86 -8.22
N ASP A 97 -4.23 9.84 -9.21
CA ASP A 97 -4.53 10.25 -10.59
C ASP A 97 -5.61 9.39 -11.26
N THR A 98 -5.67 8.10 -10.89
CA THR A 98 -6.68 7.16 -11.43
C THR A 98 -8.08 7.44 -10.85
N SER A 99 -8.17 8.00 -9.63
CA SER A 99 -9.45 8.39 -9.03
C SER A 99 -10.03 9.70 -9.56
N GLU A 100 -9.20 10.67 -9.98
CA GLU A 100 -9.67 11.93 -10.58
C GLU A 100 -10.13 11.80 -12.04
N THR A 101 -9.58 10.84 -12.80
CA THR A 101 -9.91 10.66 -14.23
C THR A 101 -11.31 10.04 -14.46
N ARG A 102 -11.97 9.50 -13.43
CA ARG A 102 -13.32 8.88 -13.55
C ARG A 102 -14.48 9.82 -13.18
N ALA A 103 -14.20 11.09 -12.85
CA ALA A 103 -15.21 12.07 -12.43
C ALA A 103 -15.54 13.14 -13.49
N GLY A 104 -15.24 12.88 -14.77
CA GLY A 104 -15.50 13.78 -15.91
C GLY A 104 -16.52 13.24 -16.89
#